data_AF-A0A6A1WQB3-F1
#
_entry.id   AF-A0A6A1WQB3-F1
#
_cell.length_a   1.000
_cell.length_b   1.000
_cell.length_c   1.000
_cell.angle_alpha   90.00
_cell.angle_beta   90.00
_cell.angle_gamma   90.00
#
_symmetry.space_group_name_H-M   'P 1'
#
loop_
_entity.id
_entity.type
_entity.pdbx_description
1 polymer ?
#
loop_
_entity_poly.entity_id
_entity_poly.type
_entity_poly.pdbx_seq_one_letter_code
_entity_poly.pdbx_strand_id
1 'polypeptide(L)'
;MEAEVLVVDAMSAELAQVLADVQKLFSSRQELAAQLQAIEDDLARAHSESHEVPPIKGEIESMRREIQRGRLYNSEAASNFRQSRQFDKLSTKSSDIKVEVVKDGRRQPISIFEVVVGDIVYLKIGDQIPADGVFVEGHSLKVDESSMTGESDHIEVDESTPFMLSGTKVSDGFGFMLVTSVGMNTVWGEMMGSINREFNEKTPLQECLNKLTSYIGKVGLATAALVLAVLFFCYFTGNTKDYTGNREFNGRKTNVDEVMNAVVEIVAAAVTIIVVAIPEGLPLAVTLTLAYSMKRMMVDHAMVRKLSACETMGSATTICTDKTGTLTLNEMKVTEFWLGKEAVNDDNSGISRPHSVSVPEISGSPTEKAILSWAVFNLGMDIEEVKHNHETIHVEVFNSEKKRSGVLVKRNREKYMDTHWKGAAEMILAMCSTYYDRTGMLKAMDEEKRLQLETIIKNMAAKSLRCIAFATKK
;
A
#
# COMPACT_ATOMS: atom_id res chain seq x y z
N MET A 1 -30.16 -55.46 -33.78
CA MET A 1 -29.83 -56.55 -32.85
C MET A 1 -28.35 -56.93 -32.84
N GLU A 2 -27.75 -57.58 -33.85
CA GLU A 2 -26.31 -57.94 -33.76
C GLU A 2 -25.35 -56.73 -33.75
N ALA A 3 -25.69 -55.63 -34.46
CA ALA A 3 -24.89 -54.40 -34.46
C ALA A 3 -25.01 -53.57 -33.16
N GLU A 4 -26.11 -53.70 -32.40
CA GLU A 4 -26.31 -52.98 -31.13
C GLU A 4 -25.57 -53.67 -29.98
N VAL A 5 -25.50 -55.00 -29.98
CA VAL A 5 -24.75 -55.78 -28.99
C VAL A 5 -23.24 -55.48 -29.11
N LEU A 6 -22.75 -55.33 -30.33
CA LEU A 6 -21.34 -55.02 -30.61
C LEU A 6 -20.92 -53.62 -30.13
N VAL A 7 -21.83 -52.63 -30.17
CA VAL A 7 -21.58 -51.27 -29.65
C VAL A 7 -21.58 -51.27 -28.12
N VAL A 8 -22.48 -52.02 -27.49
CA VAL A 8 -22.54 -52.13 -26.03
C VAL A 8 -21.31 -52.84 -25.46
N ASP A 9 -20.84 -53.92 -26.10
CA ASP A 9 -19.62 -54.62 -25.68
C ASP A 9 -18.36 -53.77 -25.91
N ALA A 10 -18.29 -53.01 -27.00
CA ALA A 10 -17.18 -52.08 -27.26
C ALA A 10 -17.17 -50.93 -26.24
N MET A 11 -18.33 -50.36 -25.91
CA MET A 11 -18.47 -49.33 -24.87
C MET A 11 -18.15 -49.88 -23.47
N SER A 12 -18.52 -51.13 -23.17
CA SER A 12 -18.15 -51.78 -21.90
C SER A 12 -16.64 -51.98 -21.78
N ALA A 13 -15.96 -52.31 -22.87
CA ALA A 13 -14.51 -52.45 -22.90
C ALA A 13 -13.81 -51.10 -22.74
N GLU A 14 -14.30 -50.04 -23.39
CA GLU A 14 -13.79 -48.67 -23.18
C GLU A 14 -14.07 -48.17 -21.77
N LEU A 15 -15.23 -48.47 -21.18
CA LEU A 15 -15.55 -48.09 -19.80
C LEU A 15 -14.62 -48.80 -18.80
N ALA A 16 -14.30 -50.07 -19.03
CA ALA A 16 -13.34 -50.83 -18.22
C ALA A 16 -11.92 -50.26 -18.35
N GLN A 17 -11.53 -49.82 -19.55
CA GLN A 17 -10.25 -49.16 -19.79
C GLN A 17 -10.17 -47.79 -19.09
N VAL A 18 -11.24 -46.99 -19.15
CA VAL A 18 -11.35 -45.72 -18.41
C VAL A 18 -11.31 -45.96 -16.90
N LEU A 19 -11.94 -47.02 -16.40
CA LEU A 19 -11.91 -47.39 -14.99
C LEU A 19 -10.50 -47.81 -14.54
N ALA A 20 -9.78 -48.54 -15.40
CA ALA A 20 -8.39 -48.92 -15.18
C ALA A 20 -7.45 -47.70 -15.20
N ASP A 21 -7.67 -46.75 -16.11
CA ASP A 21 -6.90 -45.50 -16.18
C ASP A 21 -7.21 -44.57 -15.00
N VAL A 22 -8.46 -44.55 -14.53
CA VAL A 22 -8.85 -43.89 -13.27
C VAL A 22 -8.19 -44.57 -12.07
N GLN A 23 -8.13 -45.90 -12.00
CA GLN A 23 -7.38 -46.63 -10.98
C GLN A 23 -5.87 -46.36 -11.04
N LYS A 24 -5.32 -46.17 -12.24
CA LYS A 24 -3.92 -45.80 -12.46
C LYS A 24 -3.64 -44.37 -11.98
N LEU A 25 -4.56 -43.45 -12.25
CA LEU A 25 -4.55 -42.11 -11.66
C LEU A 25 -4.66 -42.16 -10.13
N PHE A 26 -5.46 -43.07 -9.57
CA PHE A 26 -5.50 -43.35 -8.12
C PHE A 26 -4.16 -43.84 -7.59
N SER A 27 -3.44 -44.71 -8.32
CA SER A 27 -2.12 -45.20 -7.91
C SER A 27 -1.05 -44.11 -7.90
N SER A 28 -1.03 -43.21 -8.90
CA SER A 28 -0.15 -42.04 -8.89
C SER A 28 -0.54 -41.01 -7.83
N ARG A 29 -1.84 -40.89 -7.52
CA ARG A 29 -2.31 -40.10 -6.38
C ARG A 29 -1.92 -40.72 -5.04
N GLN A 30 -1.89 -42.05 -4.95
CA GLN A 30 -1.38 -42.80 -3.79
C GLN A 30 0.12 -42.61 -3.61
N GLU A 31 0.88 -42.48 -4.69
CA GLU A 31 2.32 -42.22 -4.65
C GLU A 31 2.63 -40.78 -4.22
N LEU A 32 1.87 -39.80 -4.73
CA LEU A 32 1.90 -38.41 -4.25
C LEU A 32 1.37 -38.27 -2.81
N ALA A 33 0.33 -39.01 -2.45
CA ALA A 33 -0.18 -39.10 -1.09
C ALA A 33 0.82 -39.82 -0.19
N ALA A 34 1.59 -40.80 -0.65
CA ALA A 34 2.65 -41.46 0.11
C ALA A 34 3.86 -40.53 0.32
N GLN A 35 4.17 -39.66 -0.65
CA GLN A 35 5.17 -38.60 -0.47
C GLN A 35 4.68 -37.52 0.51
N LEU A 36 3.39 -37.14 0.45
CA LEU A 36 2.76 -36.24 1.41
C LEU A 36 2.63 -36.89 2.80
N GLN A 37 2.34 -38.18 2.87
CA GLN A 37 2.28 -38.99 4.09
C GLN A 37 3.69 -39.17 4.66
N ALA A 38 4.75 -39.28 3.85
CA ALA A 38 6.12 -39.28 4.34
C ALA A 38 6.51 -37.93 4.94
N ILE A 39 6.05 -36.83 4.35
CA ILE A 39 6.24 -35.46 4.88
C ILE A 39 5.39 -35.26 6.16
N GLU A 40 4.14 -35.74 6.19
CA GLU A 40 3.27 -35.72 7.37
C GLU A 40 3.76 -36.66 8.47
N ASP A 41 4.34 -37.81 8.15
CA ASP A 41 4.91 -38.79 9.09
C ASP A 41 6.25 -38.30 9.65
N ASP A 42 7.03 -37.53 8.87
CA ASP A 42 8.18 -36.78 9.38
C ASP A 42 7.73 -35.61 10.29
N LEU A 43 6.56 -35.02 10.03
CA LEU A 43 5.93 -34.01 10.90
C LEU A 43 5.25 -34.62 12.13
N ALA A 44 4.70 -35.84 12.03
CA ALA A 44 3.96 -36.56 13.07
C ALA A 44 4.88 -37.43 13.94
N ARG A 45 6.06 -37.83 13.45
CA ARG A 45 7.16 -38.33 14.31
C ARG A 45 7.65 -37.26 15.28
N ALA A 46 7.40 -35.98 15.03
CA ALA A 46 7.58 -34.91 16.00
C ALA A 46 6.43 -34.78 17.04
N HIS A 47 5.40 -35.62 16.97
CA HIS A 47 4.15 -35.51 17.74
C HIS A 47 3.61 -36.85 18.25
N SER A 48 4.47 -37.86 18.41
CA SER A 48 4.13 -39.24 18.74
C SER A 48 3.01 -39.45 19.77
N GLU A 49 2.28 -40.55 19.55
CA GLU A 49 1.45 -41.34 20.49
C GLU A 49 -0.06 -41.06 20.50
N SER A 50 -0.84 -41.89 19.80
CA SER A 50 -2.06 -42.53 20.33
C SER A 50 -2.70 -43.49 19.31
N HIS A 51 -3.21 -44.62 19.83
CA HIS A 51 -3.58 -45.87 19.15
C HIS A 51 -4.90 -45.86 18.32
N GLU A 52 -4.97 -46.84 17.40
CA GLU A 52 -6.08 -47.26 16.51
C GLU A 52 -7.28 -47.96 17.19
N VAL A 53 -8.51 -47.88 16.60
CA VAL A 53 -9.44 -48.99 16.20
C VAL A 53 -10.54 -48.45 15.22
N PRO A 54 -10.95 -49.14 14.12
CA PRO A 54 -12.12 -48.81 13.26
C PRO A 54 -13.34 -49.75 13.46
N PRO A 55 -14.60 -49.29 13.23
CA PRO A 55 -15.22 -49.38 11.90
C PRO A 55 -16.12 -48.16 11.60
N ILE A 56 -15.53 -46.98 11.39
CA ILE A 56 -16.29 -45.74 11.07
C ILE A 56 -15.52 -44.96 10.00
N LYS A 57 -14.88 -45.64 9.04
CA LYS A 57 -13.89 -45.00 8.15
C LYS A 57 -14.51 -43.93 7.23
N GLY A 58 -15.71 -44.16 6.69
CA GLY A 58 -16.39 -43.22 5.80
C GLY A 58 -16.94 -41.96 6.50
N GLU A 59 -17.59 -42.11 7.65
CA GLU A 59 -18.05 -40.98 8.47
C GLU A 59 -16.89 -40.23 9.11
N ILE A 60 -15.84 -40.92 9.57
CA ILE A 60 -14.62 -40.29 10.06
C ILE A 60 -13.91 -39.52 8.95
N GLU A 61 -13.83 -40.04 7.72
CA GLU A 61 -13.22 -39.30 6.60
C GLU A 61 -14.04 -38.08 6.17
N SER A 62 -15.38 -38.16 6.22
CA SER A 62 -16.25 -37.01 5.97
C SER A 62 -16.11 -35.96 7.08
N MET A 63 -16.21 -36.38 8.35
CA MET A 63 -15.99 -35.50 9.51
C MET A 63 -14.57 -34.94 9.55
N ARG A 64 -13.55 -35.72 9.18
CA ARG A 64 -12.15 -35.27 9.13
C ARG A 64 -11.97 -34.21 8.04
N ARG A 65 -12.60 -34.36 6.88
CA ARG A 65 -12.63 -33.32 5.83
C ARG A 65 -13.31 -32.04 6.32
N GLU A 66 -14.44 -32.16 7.01
CA GLU A 66 -15.19 -31.01 7.53
C GLU A 66 -14.45 -30.31 8.69
N ILE A 67 -13.82 -31.07 9.59
CA ILE A 67 -12.97 -30.56 10.67
C ILE A 67 -11.68 -29.92 10.12
N GLN A 68 -11.06 -30.49 9.07
CA GLN A 68 -9.92 -29.85 8.40
C GLN A 68 -10.32 -28.54 7.74
N ARG A 69 -11.46 -28.49 7.03
CA ARG A 69 -12.00 -27.24 6.47
C ARG A 69 -12.24 -26.22 7.58
N GLY A 70 -12.90 -26.60 8.68
CA GLY A 70 -13.17 -25.72 9.81
C GLY A 70 -11.89 -25.20 10.49
N ARG A 71 -10.90 -26.07 10.70
CA ARG A 71 -9.60 -25.67 11.29
C ARG A 71 -8.82 -24.73 10.39
N LEU A 72 -8.83 -24.94 9.08
CA LEU A 72 -8.10 -24.08 8.17
C LEU A 72 -8.79 -22.73 7.98
N TYR A 73 -10.13 -22.72 7.87
CA TYR A 73 -10.90 -21.49 7.84
C TYR A 73 -10.69 -20.66 9.11
N ASN A 74 -10.63 -21.33 10.27
CA ASN A 74 -10.27 -20.69 11.53
C ASN A 74 -8.81 -20.18 11.55
N SER A 75 -7.87 -20.86 10.91
CA SER A 75 -6.47 -20.42 10.80
C SER A 75 -6.32 -19.19 9.91
N GLU A 76 -6.98 -19.18 8.74
CA GLU A 76 -7.03 -18.04 7.82
C GLU A 76 -7.71 -16.85 8.48
N ALA A 77 -8.89 -17.07 9.08
CA ALA A 77 -9.61 -16.05 9.84
C ALA A 77 -8.77 -15.53 11.02
N ALA A 78 -8.07 -16.41 11.76
CA ALA A 78 -7.22 -16.00 12.86
C ALA A 78 -5.97 -15.23 12.41
N SER A 79 -5.37 -15.60 11.27
CA SER A 79 -4.22 -14.89 10.69
C SER A 79 -4.64 -13.49 10.23
N ASN A 80 -5.71 -13.40 9.43
CA ASN A 80 -6.27 -12.13 8.97
C ASN A 80 -6.70 -11.26 10.15
N PHE A 81 -7.36 -11.84 11.16
CA PHE A 81 -7.76 -11.12 12.37
C PHE A 81 -6.57 -10.62 13.19
N ARG A 82 -5.52 -11.44 13.38
CA ARG A 82 -4.31 -11.02 14.10
C ARG A 82 -3.57 -9.90 13.39
N GLN A 83 -3.42 -9.99 12.07
CA GLN A 83 -2.78 -8.93 11.27
C GLN A 83 -3.62 -7.65 11.27
N SER A 84 -4.93 -7.74 11.05
CA SER A 84 -5.84 -6.60 11.14
C SER A 84 -5.77 -5.95 12.51
N ARG A 85 -5.77 -6.73 13.60
CA ARG A 85 -5.69 -6.18 14.96
C ARG A 85 -4.33 -5.53 15.27
N GLN A 86 -3.23 -6.05 14.73
CA GLN A 86 -1.92 -5.41 14.86
C GLN A 86 -1.90 -4.08 14.10
N PHE A 87 -2.50 -4.03 12.91
CA PHE A 87 -2.66 -2.81 12.13
C PHE A 87 -3.56 -1.80 12.82
N ASP A 88 -4.71 -2.23 13.34
CA ASP A 88 -5.62 -1.37 14.10
C ASP A 88 -4.90 -0.79 15.32
N LYS A 89 -4.15 -1.59 16.07
CA LYS A 89 -3.42 -1.09 17.24
C LYS A 89 -2.31 -0.09 16.90
N LEU A 90 -1.59 -0.30 15.79
CA LEU A 90 -0.54 0.59 15.32
C LEU A 90 -1.14 1.88 14.72
N SER A 91 -2.20 1.74 13.93
CA SER A 91 -2.91 2.87 13.33
C SER A 91 -3.59 3.72 14.40
N THR A 92 -4.38 3.14 15.31
CA THR A 92 -5.09 3.89 16.36
C THR A 92 -4.14 4.74 17.22
N LYS A 93 -2.92 4.25 17.52
CA LYS A 93 -1.91 5.03 18.28
C LYS A 93 -1.18 6.06 17.43
N SER A 94 -1.01 5.82 16.13
CA SER A 94 -0.37 6.75 15.20
C SER A 94 -1.33 7.81 14.66
N SER A 95 -2.64 7.57 14.71
CA SER A 95 -3.69 8.42 14.13
C SER A 95 -4.31 9.39 15.14
N ASP A 96 -4.05 9.21 16.44
CA ASP A 96 -4.56 10.12 17.48
C ASP A 96 -3.66 11.35 17.58
N ILE A 97 -3.98 12.35 16.75
CA ILE A 97 -3.31 13.65 16.72
C ILE A 97 -4.05 14.58 17.69
N LYS A 98 -3.28 15.30 18.52
CA LYS A 98 -3.84 16.34 19.39
C LYS A 98 -4.02 17.64 18.62
N VAL A 99 -5.23 18.17 18.65
CA VAL A 99 -5.64 19.39 17.95
C VAL A 99 -6.02 20.44 18.97
N GLU A 100 -5.53 21.67 18.83
CA GLU A 100 -5.92 22.78 19.71
C GLU A 100 -7.25 23.38 19.24
N VAL A 101 -8.28 23.30 20.07
CA VAL A 101 -9.61 23.85 19.79
C VAL A 101 -9.97 24.91 20.82
N VAL A 102 -10.63 25.98 20.37
CA VAL A 102 -11.14 27.04 21.24
C VAL A 102 -12.55 26.66 21.69
N LYS A 103 -12.72 26.26 22.96
CA LYS A 103 -14.04 26.08 23.59
C LYS A 103 -14.13 26.98 24.82
N ASP A 104 -15.27 27.64 25.02
CA ASP A 104 -15.50 28.59 26.12
C ASP A 104 -14.43 29.71 26.22
N GLY A 105 -13.91 30.15 25.07
CA GLY A 105 -12.87 31.18 25.00
C GLY A 105 -11.47 30.73 25.44
N ARG A 106 -11.25 29.44 25.68
CA ARG A 106 -9.96 28.87 26.05
C ARG A 106 -9.49 27.84 25.03
N ARG A 107 -8.19 27.85 24.74
CA ARG A 107 -7.55 26.83 23.89
C ARG A 107 -7.34 25.57 24.72
N GLN A 108 -7.84 24.45 24.23
CA GLN A 108 -7.64 23.15 24.84
C GLN A 108 -7.27 22.11 23.78
N PRO A 109 -6.26 21.25 24.03
CA PRO A 109 -5.93 20.16 23.13
C PRO A 109 -6.98 19.05 23.29
N ILE A 110 -7.66 18.71 22.20
CA ILE A 110 -8.57 17.56 22.11
C ILE A 110 -8.02 16.54 21.11
N SER A 111 -8.55 15.32 21.14
CA SER A 111 -8.23 14.33 20.10
C SER A 111 -8.86 14.77 18.77
N ILE A 112 -8.19 14.50 17.65
CA ILE A 112 -8.74 14.69 16.30
C ILE A 112 -10.10 14.00 16.11
N PHE A 113 -10.35 12.89 16.83
CA PHE A 113 -11.62 12.15 16.78
C PHE A 113 -12.78 12.85 17.48
N GLU A 114 -12.49 13.86 18.31
CA GLU A 114 -13.49 14.62 19.07
C GLU A 114 -13.84 15.97 18.40
N VAL A 115 -13.21 16.29 17.27
CA VAL A 115 -13.48 17.51 16.50
C VAL A 115 -14.85 17.41 15.84
N VAL A 116 -15.67 18.44 16.02
CA VAL A 116 -17.02 18.51 15.44
C VAL A 116 -17.21 19.74 14.57
N VAL A 117 -18.22 19.70 13.70
CA VAL A 117 -18.62 20.87 12.88
C VAL A 117 -18.99 22.04 13.79
N GLY A 118 -18.47 23.22 13.46
CA GLY A 118 -18.65 24.43 14.26
C GLY A 118 -17.58 24.67 15.32
N ASP A 119 -16.66 23.72 15.55
CA ASP A 119 -15.50 23.97 16.40
C ASP A 119 -14.55 24.99 15.73
N ILE A 120 -13.93 25.85 16.54
CA ILE A 120 -12.86 26.76 16.09
C ILE A 120 -11.52 26.13 16.44
N VAL A 121 -10.79 25.71 15.43
CA VAL A 121 -9.48 25.07 15.54
C VAL A 121 -8.39 26.13 15.42
N TYR A 122 -7.44 26.12 16.35
CA TYR A 122 -6.22 26.93 16.25
C TYR A 122 -5.11 26.10 15.59
N LEU A 123 -4.54 26.64 14.52
CA LEU A 123 -3.55 26.00 13.68
C LEU A 123 -2.22 26.76 13.78
N LYS A 124 -1.13 26.03 14.03
CA LYS A 124 0.25 26.54 14.04
C LYS A 124 1.11 25.77 13.05
N ILE A 125 2.27 26.33 12.73
CA ILE A 125 3.29 25.71 11.86
C ILE A 125 3.56 24.26 12.28
N GLY A 126 3.44 23.34 11.31
CA GLY A 126 3.64 21.91 11.49
C GLY A 126 2.40 21.10 11.86
N ASP A 127 1.29 21.76 12.21
CA ASP A 127 0.03 21.05 12.50
C ASP A 127 -0.59 20.49 11.22
N GLN A 128 -1.23 19.33 11.36
CA GLN A 128 -2.07 18.77 10.31
C GLN A 128 -3.49 19.30 10.46
N ILE A 129 -4.08 19.76 9.35
CA ILE A 129 -5.45 20.26 9.35
C ILE A 129 -6.41 19.07 9.58
N PRO A 130 -7.21 19.09 10.67
CA PRO A 130 -7.94 17.91 11.13
C PRO A 130 -9.22 17.61 10.34
N ALA A 131 -9.78 18.63 9.69
CA ALA A 131 -11.10 18.61 9.08
C ALA A 131 -11.18 19.72 8.02
N ASP A 132 -12.17 19.65 7.13
CA ASP A 132 -12.37 20.75 6.18
C ASP A 132 -12.95 21.95 6.92
N GLY A 133 -12.52 23.14 6.54
CA GLY A 133 -12.91 24.35 7.23
C GLY A 133 -12.64 25.63 6.47
N VAL A 134 -13.03 26.73 7.09
CA VAL A 134 -12.90 28.08 6.55
C VAL A 134 -12.06 28.93 7.49
N PHE A 135 -11.19 29.75 6.93
CA PHE A 135 -10.35 30.70 7.62
C PHE A 135 -11.19 31.76 8.32
N VAL A 136 -10.87 32.03 9.59
CA VAL A 136 -11.54 33.03 10.41
C VAL A 136 -10.62 34.21 10.64
N GLU A 137 -9.45 33.98 11.22
CA GLU A 137 -8.45 35.01 11.52
C GLU A 137 -7.06 34.37 11.60
N GLY A 138 -6.01 35.13 11.34
CA GLY A 138 -4.66 34.59 11.36
C GLY A 138 -3.63 35.52 10.73
N HIS A 139 -2.39 35.08 10.71
CA HIS A 139 -1.30 35.84 10.12
C HIS A 139 -0.42 34.96 9.24
N SER A 140 -0.33 35.33 7.96
CA SER A 140 0.51 34.69 6.94
C SER A 140 0.36 33.16 6.90
N LEU A 141 -0.87 32.65 7.01
CA LEU A 141 -1.15 31.21 7.06
C LEU A 141 -0.89 30.59 5.69
N LYS A 142 0.02 29.61 5.64
CA LYS A 142 0.33 28.84 4.43
C LYS A 142 0.12 27.37 4.69
N VAL A 143 -0.47 26.72 3.70
CA VAL A 143 -0.83 25.31 3.75
C VAL A 143 -0.14 24.58 2.60
N ASP A 144 0.42 23.41 2.93
CA ASP A 144 1.03 22.48 2.01
C ASP A 144 0.02 21.40 1.63
N GLU A 145 -0.43 21.44 0.38
CA GLU A 145 -1.39 20.49 -0.19
C GLU A 145 -0.72 19.27 -0.85
N SER A 146 0.60 19.11 -0.75
CA SER A 146 1.34 18.00 -1.38
C SER A 146 0.84 16.62 -0.98
N SER A 147 0.29 16.50 0.24
CA SER A 147 -0.30 15.23 0.71
C SER A 147 -1.57 14.84 -0.07
N MET A 148 -2.25 15.81 -0.69
CA MET A 148 -3.47 15.63 -1.48
C MET A 148 -3.21 15.65 -2.99
N THR A 149 -2.45 16.63 -3.48
CA THR A 149 -2.26 16.87 -4.92
C THR A 149 -0.98 16.24 -5.46
N GLY A 150 -0.04 15.87 -4.60
CA GLY A 150 1.31 15.45 -4.98
C GLY A 150 2.21 16.61 -5.44
N GLU A 151 1.69 17.83 -5.53
CA GLU A 151 2.42 19.02 -5.94
C GLU A 151 2.86 19.81 -4.70
N SER A 152 4.14 20.19 -4.62
CA SER A 152 4.74 20.85 -3.44
C SER A 152 4.49 22.36 -3.38
N ASP A 153 3.36 22.83 -3.92
CA ASP A 153 3.02 24.24 -3.93
C ASP A 153 2.33 24.63 -2.62
N HIS A 154 2.78 25.75 -2.05
CA HIS A 154 2.20 26.32 -0.85
C HIS A 154 1.08 27.27 -1.23
N ILE A 155 -0.11 27.04 -0.68
CA ILE A 155 -1.26 27.93 -0.85
C ILE A 155 -1.32 28.86 0.36
N GLU A 156 -1.38 30.16 0.07
CA GLU A 156 -1.64 31.17 1.09
C GLU A 156 -3.14 31.23 1.36
N VAL A 157 -3.52 31.11 2.63
CA VAL A 157 -4.90 31.10 3.09
C VAL A 157 -5.18 32.46 3.70
N ASP A 158 -6.08 33.20 3.06
CA ASP A 158 -6.53 34.52 3.49
C ASP A 158 -8.05 34.69 3.27
N GLU A 159 -8.57 35.91 3.40
CA GLU A 159 -9.99 36.20 3.17
C GLU A 159 -10.45 35.94 1.72
N SER A 160 -9.53 35.97 0.75
CA SER A 160 -9.81 35.71 -0.67
C SER A 160 -9.79 34.21 -1.00
N THR A 161 -8.96 33.43 -0.29
CA THR A 161 -8.84 31.97 -0.41
C THR A 161 -9.04 31.29 0.96
N PRO A 162 -10.26 31.36 1.54
CA PRO A 162 -10.43 31.01 2.94
C PRO A 162 -10.58 29.50 3.19
N PHE A 163 -10.55 28.66 2.15
CA PHE A 163 -10.82 27.23 2.31
C PHE A 163 -9.56 26.46 2.74
N MET A 164 -9.74 25.57 3.71
CA MET A 164 -8.70 24.66 4.20
C MET A 164 -9.20 23.22 4.11
N LEU A 165 -8.35 22.33 3.61
CA LEU A 165 -8.69 20.94 3.36
C LEU A 165 -8.07 20.01 4.42
N SER A 166 -8.86 19.05 4.88
CA SER A 166 -8.46 18.00 5.80
C SER A 166 -7.27 17.22 5.26
N GLY A 167 -6.28 16.95 6.12
CA GLY A 167 -5.11 16.15 5.79
C GLY A 167 -3.92 16.94 5.26
N THR A 168 -4.12 18.20 4.83
CA THR A 168 -3.04 19.13 4.49
C THR A 168 -2.27 19.59 5.73
N LYS A 169 -1.07 20.17 5.55
CA LYS A 169 -0.22 20.61 6.67
C LYS A 169 0.05 22.10 6.64
N VAL A 170 0.08 22.72 7.82
CA VAL A 170 0.46 24.13 7.94
C VAL A 170 1.97 24.25 7.72
N SER A 171 2.36 24.92 6.64
CA SER A 171 3.77 25.14 6.30
C SER A 171 4.33 26.39 6.94
N ASP A 172 3.52 27.44 7.09
CA ASP A 172 3.93 28.71 7.71
C ASP A 172 2.75 29.46 8.34
N GLY A 173 3.05 30.38 9.26
CA GLY A 173 2.08 31.21 9.95
C GLY A 173 1.21 30.50 10.99
N PHE A 174 0.16 31.20 11.41
CA PHE A 174 -0.87 30.65 12.30
C PHE A 174 -2.23 31.19 11.90
N GLY A 175 -3.28 30.45 12.26
CA GLY A 175 -4.64 30.88 12.01
C GLY A 175 -5.68 30.09 12.77
N PHE A 176 -6.90 30.61 12.72
CA PHE A 176 -8.09 30.00 13.28
C PHE A 176 -8.97 29.55 12.13
N MET A 177 -9.44 28.31 12.24
CA MET A 177 -10.28 27.66 11.26
C MET A 177 -11.62 27.31 11.90
N LEU A 178 -12.71 27.67 11.24
CA LEU A 178 -14.04 27.15 11.57
C LEU A 178 -14.25 25.84 10.82
N VAL A 179 -14.52 24.77 11.55
CA VAL A 179 -14.75 23.44 10.96
C VAL A 179 -16.11 23.40 10.27
N THR A 180 -16.13 23.04 8.99
CA THR A 180 -17.36 22.92 8.17
C THR A 180 -17.79 21.47 7.98
N SER A 181 -16.84 20.56 7.77
CA SER A 181 -17.10 19.14 7.52
C SER A 181 -16.07 18.26 8.24
N VAL A 182 -16.50 17.12 8.78
CA VAL A 182 -15.64 16.15 9.48
C VAL A 182 -15.83 14.73 8.93
N GLY A 183 -14.83 13.88 9.10
CA GLY A 183 -14.88 12.46 8.74
C GLY A 183 -15.06 12.22 7.25
N MET A 184 -16.00 11.35 6.87
CA MET A 184 -16.23 10.98 5.46
C MET A 184 -16.85 12.09 4.60
N ASN A 185 -17.32 13.18 5.23
CA ASN A 185 -17.90 14.33 4.54
C ASN A 185 -16.85 15.37 4.13
N THR A 186 -15.57 15.14 4.46
CA THR A 186 -14.47 15.97 3.96
C THR A 186 -14.03 15.52 2.57
N VAL A 187 -13.35 16.39 1.84
CA VAL A 187 -12.76 16.06 0.53
C VAL A 187 -11.80 14.87 0.64
N TRP A 188 -10.95 14.85 1.67
CA TRP A 188 -10.07 13.71 1.97
C TRP A 188 -10.87 12.44 2.29
N GLY A 189 -11.94 12.57 3.08
CA GLY A 189 -12.81 11.47 3.46
C GLY A 189 -13.51 10.84 2.26
N GLU A 190 -14.07 11.64 1.36
CA GLU A 190 -14.73 11.19 0.14
C GLU A 190 -13.75 10.50 -0.81
N MET A 191 -12.56 11.08 -1.00
CA MET A 191 -11.49 10.47 -1.79
C MET A 191 -11.09 9.10 -1.22
N MET A 192 -10.85 9.02 0.10
CA MET A 192 -10.47 7.78 0.75
C MET A 192 -11.60 6.74 0.76
N GLY A 193 -12.85 7.19 0.83
CA GLY A 193 -14.04 6.34 0.73
C GLY A 193 -14.19 5.70 -0.65
N SER A 194 -13.85 6.43 -1.71
CA SER A 194 -13.88 5.95 -3.08
C SER A 194 -12.81 4.87 -3.32
N ILE A 195 -11.58 5.10 -2.82
CA ILE A 195 -10.48 4.12 -2.86
C ILE A 195 -10.86 2.84 -2.10
N ASN A 196 -11.56 2.96 -0.96
CA ASN A 196 -11.94 1.81 -0.15
C ASN A 196 -12.97 0.89 -0.83
N ARG A 197 -13.76 1.38 -1.80
CA ARG A 197 -14.80 0.57 -2.49
C ARG A 197 -14.22 -0.40 -3.53
N GLU A 198 -13.05 -0.13 -4.08
CA GLU A 198 -12.39 -0.97 -5.10
C GLU A 198 -11.76 -2.24 -4.52
N PHE A 199 -11.86 -2.44 -3.21
CA PHE A 199 -11.10 -3.45 -2.50
C PHE A 199 -11.63 -4.88 -2.54
N ASN A 200 -12.76 -5.13 -3.22
CA ASN A 200 -13.39 -6.43 -3.38
C ASN A 200 -13.19 -7.10 -4.75
N GLU A 201 -12.25 -6.62 -5.57
CA GLU A 201 -11.92 -7.30 -6.82
C GLU A 201 -11.19 -8.63 -6.58
N LYS A 202 -11.59 -9.65 -7.34
CA LYS A 202 -10.98 -10.99 -7.31
C LYS A 202 -9.59 -10.93 -7.96
N THR A 203 -8.66 -11.77 -7.51
CA THR A 203 -7.34 -11.81 -8.15
C THR A 203 -7.37 -12.49 -9.52
N PRO A 204 -6.41 -12.19 -10.41
CA PRO A 204 -6.26 -12.89 -11.69
C PRO A 204 -6.18 -14.42 -11.55
N LEU A 205 -5.41 -14.93 -10.58
CA LEU A 205 -5.28 -16.36 -10.27
C LEU A 205 -6.59 -16.90 -9.70
N GLN A 206 -7.25 -16.18 -8.79
CA GLN A 206 -8.55 -16.61 -8.26
C GLN A 206 -9.60 -16.68 -9.36
N GLU A 207 -9.57 -15.76 -10.33
CA GLU A 207 -10.45 -15.81 -11.49
C GLU A 207 -10.10 -16.99 -12.42
N CYS A 208 -8.81 -17.23 -12.67
CA CYS A 208 -8.34 -18.38 -13.46
C CYS A 208 -8.73 -19.72 -12.80
N LEU A 209 -8.53 -19.84 -11.49
CA LEU A 209 -8.91 -21.01 -10.70
C LEU A 209 -10.42 -21.22 -10.72
N ASN A 210 -11.22 -20.16 -10.55
CA ASN A 210 -12.67 -20.26 -10.64
C ASN A 210 -13.14 -20.71 -12.03
N LYS A 211 -12.50 -20.22 -13.11
CA LYS A 211 -12.77 -20.69 -14.47
C LYS A 211 -12.43 -22.17 -14.61
N LEU A 212 -11.24 -22.59 -14.16
CA LEU A 212 -10.79 -23.98 -14.22
C LEU A 212 -11.70 -24.92 -13.41
N THR A 213 -12.04 -24.56 -12.17
CA THR A 213 -13.00 -25.31 -11.33
C THR A 213 -14.37 -25.39 -11.97
N SER A 214 -14.85 -24.33 -12.62
CA SER A 214 -16.13 -24.35 -13.34
C SER A 214 -16.11 -25.30 -14.55
N TYR A 215 -15.03 -25.29 -15.34
CA TYR A 215 -14.87 -26.21 -16.46
C TYR A 215 -14.79 -27.66 -16.01
N ILE A 216 -13.93 -27.97 -15.02
CA ILE A 216 -13.80 -29.32 -14.47
C ILE A 216 -15.13 -29.78 -13.86
N GLY A 217 -15.84 -28.91 -13.15
CA GLY A 217 -17.15 -29.22 -12.59
C GLY A 217 -18.20 -29.56 -13.66
N LYS A 218 -18.23 -28.81 -14.77
CA LYS A 218 -19.16 -29.10 -15.89
C LYS A 218 -18.84 -30.44 -16.56
N VAL A 219 -17.57 -30.71 -16.83
CA VAL A 219 -17.14 -31.99 -17.42
C VAL A 219 -17.42 -33.15 -16.47
N GLY A 220 -17.06 -33.02 -15.18
CA GLY A 220 -17.31 -34.02 -14.16
C GLY A 220 -18.80 -34.33 -13.99
N LEU A 221 -19.66 -33.30 -14.00
CA LEU A 221 -21.11 -33.48 -13.93
C LEU A 221 -21.67 -34.19 -15.17
N ALA A 222 -21.20 -33.83 -16.37
CA ALA A 222 -21.62 -34.49 -17.61
C ALA A 222 -21.23 -35.98 -17.61
N THR A 223 -19.99 -36.30 -17.22
CA THR A 223 -19.52 -37.69 -17.12
C THR A 223 -20.28 -38.47 -16.05
N ALA A 224 -20.53 -37.89 -14.87
CA ALA A 224 -21.30 -38.55 -13.81
C ALA A 224 -22.76 -38.83 -14.24
N ALA A 225 -23.40 -37.88 -14.92
CA ALA A 225 -24.74 -38.05 -15.46
C ALA A 225 -24.80 -39.15 -16.54
N LEU A 226 -23.78 -39.21 -17.42
CA LEU A 226 -23.67 -40.24 -18.45
C LEU A 226 -23.50 -41.63 -17.82
N VAL A 227 -22.57 -41.78 -16.86
CA VAL A 227 -22.33 -43.05 -16.16
C VAL A 227 -23.59 -43.48 -15.41
N LEU A 228 -24.26 -42.56 -14.71
CA LEU A 228 -25.53 -42.84 -14.03
C LEU A 228 -26.58 -43.35 -15.03
N ALA A 229 -26.75 -42.70 -16.18
CA ALA A 229 -27.71 -43.11 -17.20
C ALA A 229 -27.39 -44.51 -17.77
N VAL A 230 -26.11 -44.79 -18.03
CA VAL A 230 -25.66 -46.10 -18.51
C VAL A 230 -25.90 -47.19 -17.47
N LEU A 231 -25.54 -46.95 -16.21
CA LEU A 231 -25.76 -47.91 -15.11
C LEU A 231 -27.25 -48.18 -14.88
N PHE A 232 -28.08 -47.14 -14.91
CA PHE A 232 -29.54 -47.31 -14.85
C PHE A 232 -30.08 -48.12 -16.03
N PHE A 233 -29.62 -47.84 -17.24
CA PHE A 233 -30.05 -48.58 -18.43
C PHE A 233 -29.62 -50.05 -18.38
N CYS A 234 -28.38 -50.34 -17.98
CA CYS A 234 -27.87 -51.69 -17.81
C CYS A 234 -28.62 -52.47 -16.72
N TYR A 235 -28.93 -51.80 -15.60
CA TYR A 235 -29.73 -52.35 -14.51
C TYR A 235 -31.14 -52.73 -14.98
N PHE A 236 -31.87 -51.80 -15.60
CA PHE A 236 -33.24 -52.07 -16.08
C PHE A 236 -33.31 -53.03 -17.27
N THR A 237 -32.28 -53.09 -18.12
CA THR A 237 -32.20 -54.03 -19.25
C THR A 237 -31.81 -55.44 -18.80
N GLY A 238 -31.46 -55.63 -17.52
CA GLY A 238 -31.14 -56.94 -16.93
C GLY A 238 -29.81 -57.52 -17.40
N ASN A 239 -28.89 -56.64 -17.84
CA ASN A 239 -27.55 -57.04 -18.30
C ASN A 239 -26.54 -57.05 -17.15
N THR A 240 -26.87 -56.46 -16.00
CA THR A 240 -26.08 -56.49 -14.77
C THR A 240 -26.21 -57.86 -14.09
N LYS A 241 -25.06 -58.48 -13.81
CA LYS A 241 -24.96 -59.77 -13.13
C LYS A 241 -24.31 -59.56 -11.78
N ASP A 242 -24.93 -60.13 -10.76
CA ASP A 242 -24.46 -60.12 -9.39
C ASP A 242 -23.15 -60.92 -9.25
N TYR A 243 -22.45 -60.81 -8.11
CA TYR A 243 -21.21 -61.55 -7.82
C TYR A 243 -21.36 -63.08 -7.90
N THR A 244 -22.61 -63.56 -7.87
CA THR A 244 -22.99 -64.97 -8.05
C THR A 244 -23.29 -65.37 -9.50
N GLY A 245 -23.18 -64.44 -10.46
CA GLY A 245 -23.44 -64.66 -11.89
C GLY A 245 -24.92 -64.60 -12.30
N ASN A 246 -25.83 -64.29 -11.36
CA ASN A 246 -27.27 -64.18 -11.60
C ASN A 246 -27.66 -62.76 -12.01
N ARG A 247 -28.70 -62.60 -12.84
CA ARG A 247 -29.20 -61.28 -13.25
C ARG A 247 -29.81 -60.55 -12.05
N GLU A 248 -29.29 -59.37 -11.71
CA GLU A 248 -29.74 -58.56 -10.57
C GLU A 248 -31.18 -58.07 -10.73
N PHE A 249 -31.55 -57.71 -11.96
CA PHE A 249 -32.92 -57.33 -12.28
C PHE A 249 -33.64 -58.48 -13.01
N ASN A 250 -34.60 -59.09 -12.32
CA ASN A 250 -35.47 -60.11 -12.88
C ASN A 250 -36.91 -59.68 -12.60
N GLY A 251 -37.58 -59.06 -13.60
CA GLY A 251 -38.87 -58.36 -13.48
C GLY A 251 -40.08 -59.18 -12.98
N ARG A 252 -39.85 -60.37 -12.43
CA ARG A 252 -40.86 -61.26 -11.83
C ARG A 252 -40.53 -61.71 -10.39
N LYS A 253 -39.34 -61.44 -9.84
CA LYS A 253 -38.88 -61.98 -8.53
C LYS A 253 -38.06 -61.04 -7.64
N THR A 254 -37.78 -59.81 -8.04
CA THR A 254 -36.96 -58.87 -7.25
C THR A 254 -37.78 -58.24 -6.12
N ASN A 255 -37.26 -58.26 -4.89
CA ASN A 255 -37.88 -57.54 -3.77
C ASN A 255 -37.64 -56.03 -3.89
N VAL A 256 -38.55 -55.22 -3.34
CA VAL A 256 -38.46 -53.75 -3.39
C VAL A 256 -37.19 -53.23 -2.68
N ASP A 257 -36.77 -53.94 -1.62
CA ASP A 257 -35.57 -53.61 -0.85
C ASP A 257 -34.26 -53.86 -1.64
N GLU A 258 -34.23 -54.90 -2.48
CA GLU A 258 -33.07 -55.21 -3.35
C GLU A 258 -32.91 -54.16 -4.45
N VAL A 259 -34.04 -53.71 -5.02
CA VAL A 259 -34.04 -52.61 -6.00
C VAL A 259 -33.59 -51.30 -5.38
N MET A 260 -34.05 -50.99 -4.16
CA MET A 260 -33.63 -49.79 -3.45
C MET A 260 -32.12 -49.79 -3.17
N ASN A 261 -31.56 -50.92 -2.72
CA ASN A 261 -30.13 -51.04 -2.45
C ASN A 261 -29.29 -50.85 -3.72
N ALA A 262 -29.68 -51.47 -4.84
CA ALA A 262 -28.96 -51.32 -6.11
C ALA A 262 -29.02 -49.88 -6.65
N VAL A 263 -30.17 -49.21 -6.51
CA VAL A 263 -30.29 -47.79 -6.89
C VAL A 263 -29.41 -46.91 -6.02
N VAL A 264 -29.37 -47.15 -4.70
CA VAL A 264 -28.50 -46.42 -3.78
C VAL A 264 -27.02 -46.61 -4.15
N GLU A 265 -26.61 -47.81 -4.54
CA GLU A 265 -25.24 -48.10 -4.97
C GLU A 265 -24.88 -47.38 -6.28
N ILE A 266 -25.77 -47.38 -7.28
CA ILE A 266 -25.59 -46.66 -8.55
C ILE A 266 -25.49 -45.15 -8.31
N VAL A 267 -26.35 -44.61 -7.43
CA VAL A 267 -26.31 -43.18 -7.08
C VAL A 267 -25.04 -42.85 -6.29
N ALA A 268 -24.62 -43.72 -5.36
CA ALA A 268 -23.36 -43.55 -4.63
C ALA A 268 -22.15 -43.55 -5.57
N ALA A 269 -22.13 -44.41 -6.59
CA ALA A 269 -21.10 -44.40 -7.63
C ALA A 269 -21.07 -43.06 -8.40
N ALA A 270 -22.23 -42.50 -8.77
CA ALA A 270 -22.28 -41.19 -9.43
C ALA A 270 -21.80 -40.04 -8.53
N VAL A 271 -22.18 -40.06 -7.24
CA VAL A 271 -21.73 -39.07 -6.25
C VAL A 271 -20.23 -39.14 -6.02
N THR A 272 -19.64 -40.35 -5.94
CA THR A 272 -18.19 -40.49 -5.77
C THR A 272 -17.41 -39.93 -6.95
N ILE A 273 -17.89 -40.08 -8.20
CA ILE A 273 -17.27 -39.47 -9.38
C ILE A 273 -17.24 -37.94 -9.26
N ILE A 274 -18.33 -37.32 -8.81
CA ILE A 274 -18.41 -35.86 -8.63
C ILE A 274 -17.41 -35.39 -7.56
N VAL A 275 -17.36 -36.07 -6.42
CA VAL A 275 -16.44 -35.73 -5.30
C VAL A 275 -14.98 -35.86 -5.74
N VAL A 276 -14.64 -36.84 -6.57
CA VAL A 276 -13.28 -37.02 -7.11
C VAL A 276 -12.94 -35.95 -8.15
N ALA A 277 -13.92 -35.52 -8.95
CA ALA A 277 -13.72 -34.54 -10.01
C ALA A 277 -13.45 -33.12 -9.48
N ILE A 278 -14.01 -32.73 -8.32
CA ILE A 278 -13.84 -31.38 -7.77
C ILE A 278 -12.53 -31.30 -6.96
N PRO A 279 -11.52 -30.52 -7.40
CA PRO A 279 -10.24 -30.43 -6.69
C PRO A 279 -10.34 -29.49 -5.49
N GLU A 280 -10.93 -29.96 -4.39
CA GLU A 280 -11.14 -29.17 -3.16
C GLU A 280 -9.83 -28.69 -2.51
N GLY A 281 -8.71 -29.36 -2.76
CA GLY A 281 -7.39 -29.00 -2.23
C GLY A 281 -6.69 -27.85 -2.96
N LEU A 282 -7.14 -27.49 -4.17
CA LEU A 282 -6.46 -26.49 -4.99
C LEU A 282 -6.57 -25.07 -4.41
N PRO A 283 -7.76 -24.55 -4.02
CA PRO A 283 -7.86 -23.26 -3.34
C PRO A 283 -7.07 -23.23 -2.02
N LEU A 284 -7.06 -24.37 -1.31
CA LEU A 284 -6.35 -24.54 -0.04
C LEU A 284 -4.84 -24.32 -0.17
N ALA A 285 -4.24 -24.99 -1.16
CA ALA A 285 -2.80 -24.94 -1.41
C ALA A 285 -2.35 -23.52 -1.80
N VAL A 286 -3.17 -22.81 -2.59
CA VAL A 286 -2.89 -21.45 -3.03
C VAL A 286 -2.91 -20.47 -1.85
N THR A 287 -3.95 -20.52 -1.02
CA THR A 287 -4.05 -19.65 0.17
C THR A 287 -2.88 -19.88 1.13
N LEU A 288 -2.50 -21.14 1.38
CA LEU A 288 -1.39 -21.46 2.27
C LEU A 288 -0.05 -20.94 1.73
N THR A 289 0.19 -21.12 0.42
CA THR A 289 1.41 -20.65 -0.24
C THR A 289 1.51 -19.12 -0.22
N LEU A 290 0.40 -18.42 -0.45
CA LEU A 290 0.32 -16.95 -0.35
C LEU A 290 0.59 -16.49 1.09
N ALA A 291 -0.08 -17.09 2.08
CA ALA A 291 0.11 -16.75 3.49
C ALA A 291 1.57 -16.93 3.94
N TYR A 292 2.23 -18.01 3.51
CA TYR A 292 3.67 -18.21 3.76
C TYR A 292 4.54 -17.13 3.09
N SER A 293 4.25 -16.79 1.83
CA SER A 293 4.97 -15.74 1.09
C SER A 293 4.86 -14.38 1.78
N MET A 294 3.68 -14.02 2.28
CA MET A 294 3.48 -12.78 3.03
C MET A 294 4.23 -12.73 4.34
N LYS A 295 4.27 -13.85 5.08
CA LYS A 295 5.06 -13.94 6.30
C LYS A 295 6.54 -13.66 6.01
N ARG A 296 7.06 -14.15 4.89
CA ARG A 296 8.45 -13.90 4.46
C ARG A 296 8.65 -12.43 4.05
N MET A 297 7.74 -11.85 3.25
CA MET A 297 7.83 -10.44 2.84
C MET A 297 7.82 -9.47 4.02
N MET A 298 7.08 -9.80 5.10
CA MET A 298 7.07 -8.99 6.31
C MET A 298 8.44 -8.95 7.02
N VAL A 299 9.24 -10.02 6.93
CA VAL A 299 10.62 -10.04 7.45
C VAL A 299 11.51 -9.09 6.65
N ASP A 300 11.25 -8.95 5.34
CA ASP A 300 11.96 -8.04 4.44
C ASP A 300 11.43 -6.59 4.50
N HIS A 301 10.72 -6.22 5.57
CA HIS A 301 10.06 -4.91 5.76
C HIS A 301 9.01 -4.56 4.69
N ALA A 302 8.57 -5.51 3.87
CA ALA A 302 7.49 -5.35 2.90
C ALA A 302 6.17 -5.84 3.49
N MET A 303 5.40 -4.93 4.07
CA MET A 303 4.11 -5.24 4.69
C MET A 303 2.99 -5.34 3.65
N VAL A 304 2.56 -6.56 3.33
CA VAL A 304 1.45 -6.82 2.43
C VAL A 304 0.13 -6.82 3.21
N ARG A 305 -0.77 -5.89 2.90
CA ARG A 305 -2.08 -5.74 3.58
C ARG A 305 -3.16 -6.70 3.07
N LYS A 306 -3.00 -7.22 1.86
CA LYS A 306 -3.99 -8.07 1.19
C LYS A 306 -3.33 -9.26 0.54
N LEU A 307 -3.93 -10.44 0.73
CA LEU A 307 -3.40 -11.65 0.12
C LEU A 307 -3.30 -11.54 -1.42
N SER A 308 -4.28 -10.86 -2.00
CA SER A 308 -4.38 -10.58 -3.43
C SER A 308 -3.25 -9.73 -4.00
N ALA A 309 -2.74 -8.76 -3.23
CA ALA A 309 -1.74 -7.82 -3.72
C ALA A 309 -0.39 -8.49 -4.02
N CYS A 310 -0.05 -9.54 -3.27
CA CYS A 310 1.18 -10.30 -3.49
C CYS A 310 1.21 -10.96 -4.88
N GLU A 311 0.05 -11.40 -5.35
CA GLU A 311 -0.11 -12.06 -6.64
C GLU A 311 -0.12 -11.04 -7.78
N THR A 312 -0.94 -9.99 -7.66
CA THR A 312 -1.02 -8.91 -8.66
C THR A 312 0.34 -8.24 -8.89
N MET A 313 1.12 -8.02 -7.83
CA MET A 313 2.46 -7.45 -7.93
C MET A 313 3.40 -8.33 -8.76
N GLY A 314 3.25 -9.66 -8.70
CA GLY A 314 4.03 -10.59 -9.53
C GLY A 314 3.76 -10.46 -11.03
N SER A 315 2.64 -9.84 -11.41
CA SER A 315 2.24 -9.59 -12.80
C SER A 315 2.37 -8.11 -13.20
N ALA A 316 2.95 -7.26 -12.34
CA ALA A 316 3.10 -5.85 -12.63
C ALA A 316 4.07 -5.62 -13.80
N THR A 317 3.62 -4.93 -14.84
CA THR A 317 4.44 -4.57 -16.01
C THR A 317 4.94 -3.13 -15.97
N THR A 318 4.25 -2.27 -15.23
CA THR A 318 4.55 -0.83 -15.13
C THR A 318 4.50 -0.43 -13.65
N ILE A 319 5.55 0.24 -13.18
CA ILE A 319 5.62 0.80 -11.83
C ILE A 319 5.58 2.31 -11.96
N CYS A 320 4.46 2.91 -11.53
CA CYS A 320 4.34 4.36 -11.38
C CYS A 320 4.80 4.73 -9.98
N THR A 321 5.95 5.39 -9.88
CA THR A 321 6.50 5.86 -8.60
C THR A 321 6.38 7.37 -8.50
N ASP A 322 5.92 7.87 -7.36
CA ASP A 322 6.12 9.28 -7.04
C ASP A 322 7.61 9.57 -6.81
N LYS A 323 8.07 10.79 -7.07
CA LYS A 323 9.47 11.20 -6.91
C LYS A 323 9.76 11.57 -5.46
N THR A 324 8.91 12.40 -4.86
CA THR A 324 9.21 13.04 -3.58
C THR A 324 8.87 12.10 -2.43
N GLY A 325 9.82 11.81 -1.55
CA GLY A 325 9.61 10.90 -0.42
C GLY A 325 9.51 9.41 -0.77
N THR A 326 9.50 9.05 -2.05
CA THR A 326 9.54 7.66 -2.53
C THR A 326 10.88 7.35 -3.21
N LEU A 327 11.23 8.04 -4.31
CA LEU A 327 12.55 7.90 -4.93
C LEU A 327 13.62 8.75 -4.24
N THR A 328 13.21 9.88 -3.67
CA THR A 328 14.09 10.79 -2.94
C THR A 328 13.85 10.66 -1.43
N LEU A 329 14.89 10.87 -0.63
CA LEU A 329 14.80 10.83 0.84
C LEU A 329 13.99 12.00 1.44
N ASN A 330 13.46 12.90 0.61
CA ASN A 330 12.85 14.18 1.00
C ASN A 330 13.73 15.02 1.95
N GLU A 331 15.05 14.78 1.90
CA GLU A 331 16.06 15.51 2.64
C GLU A 331 16.87 16.38 1.66
N MET A 332 16.58 17.68 1.66
CA MET A 332 17.31 18.64 0.82
C MET A 332 18.70 18.91 1.41
N LYS A 333 19.72 19.00 0.56
CA LYS A 333 21.10 19.36 0.93
C LYS A 333 21.67 20.36 -0.07
N VAL A 334 22.49 21.29 0.42
CA VAL A 334 23.23 22.22 -0.45
C VAL A 334 24.43 21.48 -1.03
N THR A 335 24.50 21.37 -2.35
CA THR A 335 25.57 20.66 -3.07
C THR A 335 26.59 21.59 -3.70
N GLU A 336 26.14 22.75 -4.20
CA GLU A 336 26.99 23.74 -4.86
C GLU A 336 26.62 25.13 -4.32
N PHE A 337 27.64 25.93 -4.02
CA PHE A 337 27.49 27.34 -3.64
C PHE A 337 28.38 28.19 -4.53
N TRP A 338 27.81 29.25 -5.11
CA TRP A 338 28.51 30.17 -5.99
C TRP A 338 28.48 31.58 -5.40
N LEU A 339 29.64 32.22 -5.32
CA LEU A 339 29.77 33.62 -4.92
C LEU A 339 30.25 34.43 -6.13
N GLY A 340 29.31 35.15 -6.74
CA GLY A 340 29.56 35.80 -8.02
C GLY A 340 29.80 34.76 -9.12
N LYS A 341 30.97 34.81 -9.74
CA LYS A 341 31.32 33.97 -10.90
C LYS A 341 32.18 32.75 -10.55
N GLU A 342 32.45 32.53 -9.27
CA GLU A 342 33.30 31.44 -8.79
C GLU A 342 32.53 30.48 -7.90
N ALA A 343 32.74 29.19 -8.12
CA ALA A 343 32.25 28.15 -7.23
C ALA A 343 33.08 28.14 -5.95
N VAL A 344 32.41 28.08 -4.81
CA VAL A 344 33.04 27.90 -3.51
C VAL A 344 33.01 26.40 -3.22
N ASN A 345 34.12 25.71 -3.52
CA ASN A 345 34.26 24.30 -3.18
C ASN A 345 34.57 24.14 -1.69
N ASP A 346 33.95 23.12 -1.09
CA ASP A 346 34.00 22.81 0.34
C ASP A 346 35.34 22.17 0.79
N ASP A 347 36.30 22.00 -0.14
CA ASP A 347 37.51 21.18 0.05
C ASP A 347 38.57 21.78 0.99
N ASN A 348 38.38 22.97 1.57
CA ASN A 348 39.45 23.66 2.32
C ASN A 348 39.08 24.21 3.70
N SER A 349 37.96 23.80 4.31
CA SER A 349 37.80 24.02 5.75
C SER A 349 38.04 22.71 6.49
N GLY A 350 39.28 22.49 6.92
CA GLY A 350 39.65 21.49 7.93
C GLY A 350 39.07 21.82 9.31
N ILE A 351 37.81 22.24 9.38
CA ILE A 351 37.07 22.43 10.62
C ILE A 351 36.54 21.05 10.97
N SER A 352 37.26 20.40 11.87
CA SER A 352 36.86 19.17 12.55
C SER A 352 35.38 19.22 12.91
N ARG A 353 34.59 18.27 12.37
CA ARG A 353 33.21 18.00 12.81
C ARG A 353 33.19 17.96 14.35
N PRO A 354 32.49 18.86 15.05
CA PRO A 354 32.23 18.65 16.46
C PRO A 354 31.23 17.48 16.57
N HIS A 355 31.78 16.27 16.71
CA HIS A 355 31.05 15.07 17.10
C HIS A 355 30.55 15.25 18.54
N SER A 356 29.51 16.05 18.78
CA SER A 356 28.72 16.04 20.03
C SER A 356 27.66 17.13 20.17
N VAL A 357 27.52 18.08 19.25
CA VAL A 357 26.44 19.07 19.38
C VAL A 357 25.19 18.50 18.71
N SER A 358 24.14 18.26 19.50
CA SER A 358 22.80 17.98 19.03
C SER A 358 22.46 18.89 17.86
N VAL A 359 22.07 18.32 16.71
CA VAL A 359 21.61 19.10 15.56
C VAL A 359 20.55 20.08 16.10
N PRO A 360 20.79 21.40 16.06
CA PRO A 360 19.75 22.33 16.49
C PRO A 360 18.50 22.01 15.68
N GLU A 361 17.35 21.93 16.35
CA GLU A 361 16.09 21.64 15.70
C GLU A 361 15.73 22.83 14.80
N ILE A 362 16.28 22.82 13.58
CA ILE A 362 16.04 23.85 12.58
C ILE A 362 14.66 23.56 12.00
N SER A 363 13.69 24.36 12.42
CA SER A 363 12.32 24.42 11.90
C SER A 363 12.28 25.25 10.61
N GLY A 364 11.46 24.83 9.64
CA GLY A 364 11.27 25.52 8.37
C GLY A 364 11.04 24.54 7.23
N SER A 365 10.90 25.07 6.00
CA SER A 365 10.79 24.22 4.81
C SER A 365 12.05 23.35 4.63
N PRO A 366 11.97 22.19 3.96
CA PRO A 366 13.16 21.35 3.70
C PRO A 366 14.31 22.12 3.06
N THR A 367 13.98 23.09 2.20
CA THR A 367 14.96 23.96 1.52
C THR A 367 15.65 24.92 2.49
N GLU A 368 14.91 25.59 3.36
CA GLU A 368 15.49 26.50 4.37
C GLU A 368 16.32 25.74 5.38
N LYS A 369 15.85 24.55 5.80
CA LYS A 369 16.59 23.67 6.69
C LYS A 369 17.92 23.26 6.08
N ALA A 370 17.95 22.93 4.79
CA ALA A 370 19.18 22.61 4.07
C ALA A 370 20.18 23.79 4.06
N ILE A 371 19.70 25.00 3.75
CA ILE A 371 20.52 26.22 3.68
C ILE A 371 21.08 26.58 5.05
N LEU A 372 20.23 26.59 6.08
CA LEU A 372 20.64 26.91 7.46
C LEU A 372 21.61 25.87 8.01
N SER A 373 21.34 24.58 7.77
CA SER A 373 22.25 23.50 8.15
C SER A 373 23.62 23.70 7.51
N TRP A 374 23.66 24.00 6.20
CA TRP A 374 24.92 24.24 5.50
C TRP A 374 25.66 25.49 6.04
N ALA A 375 24.95 26.58 6.31
CA ALA A 375 25.55 27.79 6.87
C ALA A 375 26.17 27.56 8.26
N VAL A 376 25.50 26.78 9.13
CA VAL A 376 26.03 26.47 10.46
C VAL A 376 27.22 25.52 10.38
N PHE A 377 27.09 24.41 9.66
CA PHE A 377 28.09 23.34 9.69
C PHE A 377 29.29 23.60 8.77
N ASN A 378 29.09 24.20 7.60
CA ASN A 378 30.13 24.37 6.59
C ASN A 378 30.75 25.77 6.64
N LEU A 379 29.96 26.81 6.92
CA LEU A 379 30.49 28.18 7.07
C LEU A 379 30.83 28.55 8.53
N GLY A 380 30.47 27.72 9.50
CA GLY A 380 30.74 27.99 10.93
C GLY A 380 29.94 29.18 11.48
N MET A 381 28.78 29.49 10.90
CA MET A 381 27.98 30.65 11.28
C MET A 381 27.23 30.40 12.60
N ASP A 382 27.36 31.32 13.56
CA ASP A 382 26.55 31.32 14.78
C ASP A 382 25.21 32.04 14.53
N ILE A 383 24.13 31.27 14.48
CA ILE A 383 22.76 31.77 14.25
C ILE A 383 22.34 32.74 15.37
N GLU A 384 22.70 32.46 16.61
CA GLU A 384 22.25 33.25 17.76
C GLU A 384 22.96 34.60 17.78
N GLU A 385 24.25 34.66 17.43
CA GLU A 385 24.95 35.93 17.26
C GLU A 385 24.31 36.79 16.16
N VAL A 386 23.96 36.19 15.01
CA VAL A 386 23.33 36.92 13.90
C VAL A 386 21.98 37.50 14.31
N LYS A 387 21.14 36.72 15.02
CA LYS A 387 19.84 37.17 15.55
C LYS A 387 19.98 38.29 16.58
N HIS A 388 20.99 38.25 17.45
CA HIS A 388 21.20 39.31 18.45
C HIS A 388 21.69 40.62 17.83
N ASN A 389 22.42 40.55 16.72
CA ASN A 389 22.97 41.73 16.04
C ASN A 389 21.98 42.42 15.07
N HIS A 390 20.89 41.75 14.72
CA HIS A 390 19.96 42.18 13.68
C HIS A 390 18.51 42.13 14.15
N GLU A 391 17.79 43.24 13.99
CA GLU A 391 16.36 43.36 14.26
C GLU A 391 15.59 43.21 12.95
N THR A 392 14.72 42.21 12.86
CA THR A 392 13.82 42.03 11.71
C THR A 392 12.64 43.01 11.84
N ILE A 393 12.52 43.93 10.88
CA ILE A 393 11.44 44.93 10.86
C ILE A 393 10.24 44.43 10.08
N HIS A 394 10.47 43.82 8.92
CA HIS A 394 9.40 43.37 8.03
C HIS A 394 9.82 42.12 7.27
N VAL A 395 8.90 41.18 7.09
CA VAL A 395 9.10 39.96 6.30
C VAL A 395 8.07 39.96 5.16
N GLU A 396 8.54 39.94 3.92
CA GLU A 396 7.72 39.61 2.75
C GLU A 396 7.84 38.10 2.50
N VAL A 397 6.76 37.37 2.78
CA VAL A 397 6.71 35.91 2.64
C VAL A 397 6.79 35.53 1.16
N PHE A 398 7.15 34.27 0.87
CA PHE A 398 7.31 33.80 -0.51
C PHE A 398 6.02 33.97 -1.30
N ASN A 399 6.09 34.72 -2.40
CA ASN A 399 4.99 34.89 -3.34
C ASN A 399 5.25 34.03 -4.59
N SER A 400 4.29 33.17 -4.95
CA SER A 400 4.45 32.19 -6.05
C SER A 400 4.52 32.83 -7.45
N GLU A 401 3.89 33.99 -7.66
CA GLU A 401 4.00 34.74 -8.91
C GLU A 401 5.39 35.38 -9.05
N LYS A 402 5.87 36.02 -7.98
CA LYS A 402 7.19 36.67 -7.94
C LYS A 402 8.35 35.68 -7.72
N LYS A 403 8.04 34.45 -7.28
CA LYS A 403 8.96 33.37 -6.88
C LYS A 403 10.10 33.82 -5.96
N ARG A 404 9.80 34.70 -4.99
CA ARG A 404 10.77 35.25 -4.04
C ARG A 404 10.11 35.62 -2.71
N SER A 405 10.95 35.74 -1.69
CA SER A 405 10.64 36.25 -0.35
C SER A 405 11.75 37.21 0.07
N GLY A 406 11.47 38.11 0.99
CA GLY A 406 12.43 39.10 1.46
C GLY A 406 12.26 39.44 2.93
N VAL A 407 13.33 39.93 3.54
CA VAL A 407 13.34 40.38 4.93
C VAL A 407 14.03 41.73 4.99
N LEU A 408 13.37 42.70 5.60
CA LEU A 408 13.92 44.00 5.93
C LEU A 408 14.52 43.94 7.33
N VAL A 409 15.82 44.15 7.40
CA VAL A 409 16.61 43.98 8.61
C VAL A 409 17.28 45.30 8.98
N LYS A 410 17.28 45.62 10.26
CA LYS A 410 18.03 46.74 10.82
C LYS A 410 19.15 46.22 11.70
N ARG A 411 20.36 46.71 11.46
CA ARG A 411 21.52 46.31 12.25
C ARG A 411 21.60 47.16 13.51
N ASN A 412 21.73 46.54 14.68
CA ASN A 412 21.62 47.23 15.97
C ASN A 412 22.64 48.37 16.19
N ARG A 413 23.78 48.34 15.46
CA ARG A 413 24.86 49.32 15.58
C ARG A 413 24.88 50.38 14.46
N GLU A 414 24.04 50.26 13.44
CA GLU A 414 24.06 51.14 12.27
C GLU A 414 22.66 51.71 11.99
N LYS A 415 22.57 52.93 11.44
CA LYS A 415 21.29 53.56 11.06
C LYS A 415 20.73 53.04 9.72
N TYR A 416 21.41 52.10 9.08
CA TYR A 416 21.04 51.59 7.76
C TYR A 416 20.12 50.37 7.89
N MET A 417 19.19 50.26 6.94
CA MET A 417 18.23 49.17 6.83
C MET A 417 18.54 48.42 5.55
N ASP A 418 18.85 47.14 5.67
CA ASP A 418 19.19 46.29 4.54
C ASP A 418 18.00 45.37 4.24
N THR A 419 17.58 45.32 2.97
CA THR A 419 16.60 44.34 2.51
C THR A 419 17.32 43.14 1.92
N HIS A 420 17.08 41.96 2.48
CA HIS A 420 17.61 40.68 2.00
C HIS A 420 16.53 39.94 1.22
N TRP A 421 16.86 39.45 0.03
CA TRP A 421 15.96 38.69 -0.84
C TRP A 421 16.48 37.27 -1.03
N LYS A 422 15.57 36.30 -1.04
CA LYS A 422 15.81 34.91 -1.44
C LYS A 422 14.73 34.44 -2.42
N GLY A 423 15.09 33.70 -3.45
CA GLY A 423 14.11 33.21 -4.42
C GLY A 423 14.71 32.40 -5.56
N ALA A 424 13.89 32.13 -6.57
CA ALA A 424 14.34 31.48 -7.80
C ALA A 424 15.50 32.27 -8.42
N ALA A 425 16.59 31.59 -8.76
CA ALA A 425 17.84 32.25 -9.14
C ALA A 425 17.69 33.22 -10.32
N GLU A 426 16.92 32.82 -11.34
CA GLU A 426 16.64 33.64 -12.54
C GLU A 426 15.86 34.91 -12.19
N MET A 427 14.87 34.81 -11.30
CA MET A 427 14.02 35.93 -10.90
C MET A 427 14.78 36.96 -10.07
N ILE A 428 15.64 36.50 -9.16
CA ILE A 428 16.49 37.39 -8.36
C ILE A 428 17.56 38.04 -9.24
N LEU A 429 18.24 37.28 -10.10
CA LEU A 429 19.29 37.80 -10.98
C LEU A 429 18.77 38.91 -11.92
N ALA A 430 17.55 38.77 -12.44
CA ALA A 430 16.91 39.76 -13.30
C ALA A 430 16.74 41.14 -12.61
N MET A 431 16.65 41.18 -11.27
CA MET A 431 16.50 42.41 -10.50
C MET A 431 17.83 43.02 -10.05
N CYS A 432 18.94 42.30 -10.21
CA CYS A 432 20.24 42.73 -9.74
C CYS A 432 20.94 43.62 -10.78
N SER A 433 21.46 44.76 -10.31
CA SER A 433 22.37 45.65 -11.05
C SER A 433 23.84 45.41 -10.72
N THR A 434 24.11 44.69 -9.64
CA THR A 434 25.44 44.46 -9.09
C THR A 434 25.58 43.04 -8.53
N TYR A 435 26.81 42.54 -8.41
CA TYR A 435 27.09 41.26 -7.77
C TYR A 435 28.32 41.38 -6.86
N TYR A 436 28.43 40.46 -5.91
CA TYR A 436 29.63 40.31 -5.07
C TYR A 436 30.64 39.39 -5.74
N ASP A 437 31.91 39.76 -5.74
CA ASP A 437 32.98 38.82 -6.07
C ASP A 437 33.43 38.00 -4.85
N ARG A 438 34.36 37.07 -5.06
CA ARG A 438 34.90 36.22 -3.99
C ARG A 438 35.58 37.00 -2.86
N THR A 439 36.05 38.22 -3.14
CA THR A 439 36.65 39.09 -2.11
C THR A 439 35.60 39.85 -1.29
N GLY A 440 34.31 39.66 -1.60
CA GLY A 440 33.20 40.38 -0.97
C GLY A 440 33.03 41.80 -1.50
N MET A 441 33.71 42.16 -2.60
CA MET A 441 33.58 43.49 -3.19
C MET A 441 32.44 43.55 -4.20
N LEU A 442 31.73 44.68 -4.15
CA LEU A 442 30.57 44.97 -4.98
C LEU A 442 31.03 45.42 -6.38
N LYS A 443 30.60 44.70 -7.42
CA LYS A 443 30.93 44.98 -8.83
C LYS A 443 29.66 45.24 -9.63
N ALA A 444 29.76 46.19 -10.57
CA ALA A 444 28.69 46.45 -11.55
C ALA A 444 28.50 45.23 -12.46
N MET A 445 27.24 44.89 -12.69
CA MET A 445 26.84 43.80 -13.57
C MET A 445 26.58 44.37 -14.97
N ASP A 446 27.47 44.07 -15.90
CA ASP A 446 27.26 44.31 -17.33
C ASP A 446 26.52 43.12 -17.96
N GLU A 447 26.10 43.28 -19.21
CA GLU A 447 25.31 42.27 -19.91
C GLU A 447 26.10 40.97 -20.12
N GLU A 448 27.41 41.06 -20.34
CA GLU A 448 28.27 39.88 -20.47
C GLU A 448 28.34 39.08 -19.16
N LYS A 449 28.54 39.74 -18.02
CA LYS A 449 28.57 39.07 -16.71
C LYS A 449 27.20 38.53 -16.32
N ARG A 450 26.11 39.22 -16.65
CA ARG A 450 24.75 38.70 -16.44
C ARG A 450 24.57 37.38 -17.19
N LEU A 451 24.96 37.33 -18.46
CA LEU A 451 24.86 36.13 -19.29
C LEU A 451 25.74 34.98 -18.78
N GLN A 452 26.91 35.29 -18.21
CA GLN A 452 27.75 34.31 -17.51
C GLN A 452 27.04 33.72 -16.28
N LEU A 453 26.40 34.55 -15.45
CA LEU A 453 25.64 34.11 -14.27
C LEU A 453 24.41 33.27 -14.66
N GLU A 454 23.67 33.67 -15.71
CA GLU A 454 22.57 32.87 -16.26
C GLU A 454 23.04 31.50 -16.75
N THR A 455 24.21 31.44 -17.39
CA THR A 455 24.81 30.18 -17.84
C THR A 455 25.16 29.28 -16.66
N ILE A 456 25.68 29.85 -15.56
CA ILE A 456 25.94 29.10 -14.31
C ILE A 456 24.63 28.52 -13.75
N ILE A 457 23.55 29.31 -13.69
CA ILE A 457 22.24 28.86 -13.22
C ILE A 457 21.71 27.72 -14.10
N LYS A 458 21.77 27.87 -15.44
CA LYS A 458 21.34 26.84 -16.39
C LYS A 458 22.14 25.55 -16.25
N ASN A 459 23.45 25.65 -16.02
CA ASN A 459 24.31 24.48 -15.79
C ASN A 459 23.97 23.76 -14.48
N MET A 460 23.65 24.48 -13.41
CA MET A 460 23.17 23.88 -12.16
C MET A 460 21.80 23.22 -12.34
N ALA A 461 20.88 23.87 -13.06
CA ALA A 461 19.58 23.30 -13.37
C ALA A 461 19.68 22.03 -14.24
N ALA A 462 20.62 21.99 -15.19
CA ALA A 462 20.89 20.80 -16.01
C ALA A 462 21.39 19.60 -15.18
N LYS A 463 22.03 19.85 -14.03
CA LYS A 463 22.38 18.84 -13.03
C LYS A 463 21.20 18.46 -12.11
N SER A 464 19.99 18.91 -12.43
CA SER A 464 18.76 18.72 -11.62
C SER A 464 18.83 19.33 -10.22
N LEU A 465 19.64 20.38 -10.02
CA LEU A 465 19.72 21.11 -8.76
C LEU A 465 18.66 22.21 -8.68
N ARG A 466 18.05 22.37 -7.49
CA ARG A 466 17.16 23.51 -7.21
C ARG A 466 18.01 24.77 -6.98
N CYS A 467 17.99 25.70 -7.92
CA CYS A 467 18.80 26.91 -7.88
C CYS A 467 18.10 28.06 -7.13
N ILE A 468 18.75 28.55 -6.07
CA ILE A 468 18.25 29.66 -5.24
C ILE A 468 19.31 30.74 -5.19
N ALA A 469 18.92 31.99 -5.41
CA ALA A 469 19.82 33.13 -5.29
C ALA A 469 19.44 34.01 -4.11
N PHE A 470 20.46 34.66 -3.56
CA PHE A 470 20.35 35.66 -2.50
C PHE A 470 20.81 37.00 -3.02
N ALA A 471 20.09 38.06 -2.70
CA ALA A 471 20.45 39.42 -3.06
C ALA A 471 20.19 40.37 -1.88
N THR A 472 20.95 41.46 -1.82
CA THR A 472 20.78 42.49 -0.80
C THR A 472 20.57 43.85 -1.46
N LYS A 473 19.73 44.68 -0.85
CA LYS A 473 19.51 46.07 -1.22
C LYS A 473 19.72 46.92 0.04
N LYS A 474 20.74 47.77 -0.01
CA LYS A 474 21.04 48.78 1.02
C LYS A 474 20.17 50.01 0.87
#